data_AF-A0A8X6GV09-F1
#
_entry.id   AF-A0A8X6GV09-F1
#
_cell.length_a   1.000
_cell.length_b   1.000
_cell.length_c   1.000
_cell.angle_alpha   90.00
_cell.angle_beta   90.00
_cell.angle_gamma   90.00
#
_symmetry.space_group_name_H-M   'P 1'
#
loop_
_entity.id
_entity.type
_entity.pdbx_description
1 polymer ?
#
loop_
_entity_poly.entity_id
_entity_poly.type
_entity_poly.pdbx_seq_one_letter_code
_entity_poly.pdbx_strand_id
1 'polypeptide(L)'
;METGMREVLQNNKTVARKRFEGLVRRFKCDHELFCEYKDVIDNYVREGIVERTSCDSLSDSQGFYLPHHAVIRSDKTTSRLRIVFDGSAHEDGHSSLNQSLYTGPNLHPNMLELLLRFRKNPVAFTADVKSAFLQIELDLRDREFTRFFWTDNLNNNPYVLNFTRVLFGLRPSPYLLAATLKHHFKKYKEQYPHTFDLLNSSIYVDDFICGRNDVPDALRTTLECLQIFSDASMLLRKWRTNSKQLDLLWQQEGVETEFSETSATDLKPPIKVLGLAWDSEKDLIYFDPKDLLKFMSRKTESKRFILSVVGRIFDLIGILGHSLSN
;
A
#
# COMPACT_ATOMS: atom_id res chain seq x y z
N MET A 1 9.15 29.17 -19.63
CA MET A 1 10.56 29.06 -19.20
C MET A 1 10.72 29.94 -17.99
N GLU A 2 10.73 29.35 -16.80
CA GLU A 2 11.22 30.00 -15.59
C GLU A 2 12.27 29.08 -14.97
N THR A 3 13.52 29.49 -15.17
CA THR A 3 14.76 28.97 -14.64
C THR A 3 14.84 29.31 -13.15
N GLY A 4 14.10 28.58 -12.32
CA GLY A 4 14.34 28.48 -10.87
C GLY A 4 15.08 27.18 -10.60
N MET A 5 16.31 27.27 -10.09
CA MET A 5 17.22 26.18 -9.72
C MET A 5 16.54 24.81 -9.54
N ARG A 6 16.67 23.91 -10.53
CA ARG A 6 16.65 22.48 -10.23
C ARG A 6 17.92 22.23 -9.41
N GLU A 7 17.80 22.24 -8.09
CA GLU A 7 18.84 21.67 -7.24
C GLU A 7 19.19 20.30 -7.82
N VAL A 8 20.46 20.11 -8.16
CA VAL A 8 20.94 18.82 -8.65
C VAL A 8 20.71 17.84 -7.50
N LEU A 9 19.77 16.92 -7.71
CA LEU A 9 19.45 15.87 -6.75
C LEU A 9 20.73 15.07 -6.48
N GLN A 10 21.22 15.14 -5.25
CA GLN A 10 22.38 14.37 -4.82
C GLN A 10 22.01 12.91 -4.59
N ASN A 11 22.93 11.99 -4.85
CA ASN A 11 22.60 10.57 -4.94
C ASN A 11 22.25 9.87 -3.60
N ASN A 12 22.44 10.50 -2.43
CA ASN A 12 22.16 9.91 -1.11
C ASN A 12 22.86 8.56 -0.82
N LYS A 13 23.93 8.25 -1.56
CA LYS A 13 24.61 6.96 -1.52
C LYS A 13 25.20 6.64 -0.15
N THR A 14 25.83 7.61 0.51
CA THR A 14 26.51 7.40 1.80
C THR A 14 25.51 7.01 2.89
N VAL A 15 24.37 7.70 2.95
CA VAL A 15 23.30 7.42 3.93
C VAL A 15 22.66 6.06 3.67
N ALA A 16 22.33 5.76 2.42
CA ALA A 16 21.77 4.47 2.04
C ALA A 16 22.73 3.32 2.38
N ARG A 17 24.03 3.48 2.08
CA ARG A 17 25.06 2.49 2.42
C ARG A 17 25.22 2.29 3.92
N LYS A 18 25.32 3.36 4.71
CA LYS A 18 25.42 3.26 6.19
C LYS A 18 24.22 2.53 6.79
N ARG A 19 23.00 2.86 6.33
CA ARG A 19 21.76 2.18 6.78
C ARG A 19 21.75 0.71 6.36
N PHE A 20 22.20 0.39 5.15
CA PHE A 20 22.32 -0.98 4.67
C PHE A 20 23.36 -1.79 5.47
N GLU A 21 24.52 -1.23 5.78
CA GLU A 21 25.52 -1.88 6.64
C GLU A 21 24.98 -2.18 8.04
N GLY A 22 24.18 -1.26 8.60
CA GLY A 22 23.44 -1.51 9.85
C GLY A 22 22.41 -2.66 9.71
N LEU A 23 21.70 -2.72 8.59
CA LEU A 23 20.78 -3.80 8.28
C LEU A 23 21.49 -5.16 8.15
N VAL A 24 22.66 -5.20 7.48
CA VAL A 24 23.50 -6.41 7.39
C VAL A 24 23.97 -6.88 8.76
N ARG A 25 24.38 -5.98 9.66
CA ARG A 25 24.71 -6.34 11.05
C ARG A 25 23.51 -6.98 11.76
N ARG A 26 22.31 -6.45 11.55
CA ARG A 26 21.08 -7.03 12.09
C ARG A 26 20.81 -8.43 11.51
N PHE A 27 20.97 -8.61 10.20
CA PHE A 27 20.83 -9.92 9.54
C PHE A 27 21.82 -10.97 10.06
N LYS A 28 23.04 -10.56 10.44
CA LYS A 28 24.02 -11.47 11.06
C LYS A 28 23.59 -11.94 12.46
N CYS A 29 22.83 -11.12 13.18
CA CYS A 29 22.28 -11.48 14.49
C CYS A 29 20.92 -12.20 14.42
N ASP A 30 20.17 -11.99 13.33
CA ASP A 30 18.81 -12.48 13.13
C ASP A 30 18.70 -13.09 11.72
N HIS A 31 18.99 -14.39 11.63
CA HIS A 31 19.04 -15.11 10.35
C HIS A 31 17.65 -15.38 9.78
N GLU A 32 16.63 -15.58 10.62
CA GLU A 32 15.24 -15.72 10.18
C GLU A 32 14.79 -14.46 9.43
N LEU A 33 15.09 -13.29 10.00
CA LEU A 33 14.83 -12.01 9.33
C LEU A 33 15.54 -11.92 7.98
N PHE A 34 16.79 -12.39 7.87
CA PHE A 34 17.51 -12.37 6.60
C PHE A 34 16.86 -13.26 5.54
N CYS A 35 16.45 -14.47 5.91
CA CYS A 35 15.74 -15.39 5.02
C CYS A 35 14.42 -14.78 4.54
N GLU A 36 13.56 -14.31 5.45
CA GLU A 36 12.29 -13.67 5.07
C GLU A 36 12.50 -12.44 4.17
N TYR A 37 13.54 -11.64 4.44
CA TYR A 37 13.87 -10.46 3.63
C TYR A 37 14.36 -10.86 2.24
N LYS A 38 15.23 -11.88 2.16
CA LYS A 38 15.76 -12.39 0.91
C LYS A 38 14.66 -12.97 0.05
N ASP A 39 13.71 -13.71 0.61
CA ASP A 39 12.57 -14.24 -0.13
C ASP A 39 11.75 -13.13 -0.81
N VAL A 40 11.56 -11.99 -0.13
CA VAL A 40 10.86 -10.83 -0.72
C VAL A 40 11.66 -10.21 -1.87
N ILE A 41 12.97 -10.00 -1.71
CA ILE A 41 13.81 -9.44 -2.77
C ILE A 41 13.95 -10.40 -3.96
N ASP A 42 14.12 -11.69 -3.70
CA ASP A 42 14.21 -12.72 -4.74
C ASP A 42 12.90 -12.81 -5.54
N ASN A 43 11.74 -12.67 -4.87
CA ASN A 43 10.45 -12.53 -5.55
C ASN A 43 10.40 -11.26 -6.42
N TYR A 44 10.88 -10.11 -5.92
CA TYR A 44 10.94 -8.88 -6.74
C TYR A 44 11.81 -9.04 -7.97
N VAL A 45 12.95 -9.73 -7.87
CA VAL A 45 13.82 -10.02 -9.02
C VAL A 45 13.10 -10.96 -10.00
N ARG A 46 12.48 -12.03 -9.50
CA ARG A 46 11.78 -13.03 -10.33
C ARG A 46 10.59 -12.44 -11.08
N GLU A 47 9.83 -11.56 -10.45
CA GLU A 47 8.70 -10.84 -11.06
C GLU A 47 9.13 -9.64 -11.92
N GLY A 48 10.45 -9.37 -12.02
CA GLY A 48 10.98 -8.25 -12.79
C GLY A 48 10.65 -6.88 -12.19
N ILE A 49 10.23 -6.81 -10.92
CA ILE A 49 9.94 -5.57 -10.18
C ILE A 49 11.22 -4.79 -9.90
N VAL A 50 12.33 -5.50 -9.67
CA VAL A 50 13.66 -4.91 -9.53
C VAL A 50 14.63 -5.62 -10.45
N GLU A 51 15.64 -4.89 -10.92
CA GLU A 51 16.70 -5.40 -11.78
C GLU A 51 18.07 -5.00 -11.25
N ARG A 52 19.11 -5.75 -11.63
CA ARG A 52 20.48 -5.33 -11.36
C ARG A 52 20.77 -4.07 -12.15
N THR A 53 21.35 -3.09 -11.47
CA THR A 53 21.70 -1.84 -12.14
C THR A 53 22.77 -2.11 -13.20
N SER A 54 22.59 -1.54 -14.39
CA SER A 54 23.54 -1.64 -15.51
C SER A 54 24.76 -0.72 -15.34
N CYS A 55 24.71 0.18 -14.36
CA CYS A 55 25.72 1.18 -14.09
C CYS A 55 26.72 0.66 -13.04
N ASP A 56 27.78 -0.03 -13.49
CA ASP A 56 28.91 -0.41 -12.65
C ASP A 56 29.82 0.78 -12.30
N SER A 57 29.69 1.90 -13.03
CA SER A 57 30.39 3.15 -12.77
C SER A 57 29.77 3.88 -11.59
N LEU A 58 30.29 3.58 -10.39
CA LEU A 58 30.08 4.30 -9.13
C LEU A 58 30.35 5.83 -9.20
N SER A 59 30.73 6.36 -10.36
CA SER A 59 31.09 7.76 -10.67
C SER A 59 29.94 8.60 -11.27
N ASP A 60 28.82 8.01 -11.70
CA ASP A 60 27.72 8.81 -12.28
C ASP A 60 26.84 9.42 -11.19
N SER A 61 26.90 10.75 -11.09
CA SER A 61 26.18 11.57 -10.12
C SER A 61 24.67 11.67 -10.38
N GLN A 62 24.12 10.96 -11.37
CA GLN A 62 22.74 11.16 -11.84
C GLN A 62 21.68 10.28 -11.17
N GLY A 63 22.04 9.24 -10.40
CA GLY A 63 21.05 8.38 -9.72
C GLY A 63 20.81 8.71 -8.24
N PHE A 64 19.82 8.07 -7.61
CA PHE A 64 19.50 8.23 -6.18
C PHE A 64 19.37 6.88 -5.48
N TYR A 65 19.93 6.78 -4.27
CA TYR A 65 19.94 5.56 -3.45
C TYR A 65 18.93 5.67 -2.31
N LEU A 66 17.96 4.76 -2.32
CA LEU A 66 16.92 4.59 -1.31
C LEU A 66 17.42 3.67 -0.19
N PRO A 67 17.49 4.14 1.06
CA PRO A 67 17.61 3.25 2.19
C PRO A 67 16.32 2.44 2.36
N HIS A 68 16.46 1.22 2.87
CA HIS A 68 15.32 0.35 3.14
C HIS A 68 15.43 -0.35 4.47
N HIS A 69 14.28 -0.74 5.02
CA HIS A 69 14.19 -1.47 6.29
C HIS A 69 12.95 -2.36 6.35
N ALA A 70 13.00 -3.38 7.21
CA ALA A 70 11.87 -4.26 7.47
C ALA A 70 10.91 -3.64 8.48
N VAL A 71 9.62 -3.71 8.17
CA VAL A 71 8.50 -3.50 9.09
C VAL A 71 7.82 -4.84 9.30
N ILE A 72 7.84 -5.33 10.54
CA ILE A 72 7.24 -6.62 10.92
C ILE A 72 5.83 -6.36 11.46
N ARG A 73 4.83 -6.94 10.80
CA ARG A 73 3.42 -6.90 11.18
C ARG A 73 3.07 -8.19 11.92
N SER A 74 3.03 -8.11 13.25
CA SER A 74 2.72 -9.24 14.13
C SER A 74 1.27 -9.73 14.03
N ASP A 75 0.41 -8.95 13.38
CA ASP A 75 -1.03 -9.15 13.20
C ASP A 75 -1.39 -9.85 11.87
N LYS A 76 -0.42 -10.13 10.98
CA LYS A 76 -0.70 -10.72 9.67
C LYS A 76 0.10 -12.00 9.42
N THR A 77 -0.60 -13.06 9.01
CA THR A 77 -0.03 -14.36 8.64
C THR A 77 0.58 -14.37 7.23
N THR A 78 -0.02 -13.67 6.27
CA THR A 78 0.37 -13.72 4.84
C THR A 78 1.28 -12.57 4.38
N SER A 79 1.66 -11.65 5.27
CA SER A 79 2.54 -10.51 4.95
C SER A 79 3.27 -10.00 6.20
N ARG A 80 3.84 -10.93 6.97
CA ARG A 80 4.52 -10.66 8.25
C ARG A 80 5.65 -9.64 8.09
N LEU A 81 6.44 -9.75 7.02
CA LEU A 81 7.51 -8.81 6.71
C LEU A 81 7.14 -7.93 5.52
N ARG A 82 7.33 -6.62 5.66
CA ARG A 82 7.27 -5.66 4.55
C ARG A 82 8.56 -4.87 4.48
N ILE A 83 9.08 -4.70 3.28
CA ILE A 83 10.22 -3.84 3.02
C ILE A 83 9.71 -2.43 2.71
N VAL A 84 10.19 -1.44 3.46
CA VAL A 84 9.88 -0.02 3.24
C VAL A 84 11.12 0.68 2.71
N PHE A 85 10.95 1.38 1.59
CA PHE A 85 11.98 2.24 0.98
C PHE A 85 11.73 3.70 1.37
N ASP A 86 12.76 4.36 1.89
CA ASP A 86 12.66 5.70 2.46
C ASP A 86 13.09 6.76 1.43
N GLY A 87 12.13 7.24 0.65
CA GLY A 87 12.32 8.35 -0.31
C GLY A 87 12.54 9.72 0.34
N SER A 88 12.42 9.82 1.67
CA SER A 88 12.62 11.05 2.43
C SER A 88 13.99 11.11 3.10
N ALA A 89 14.76 10.02 3.11
CA ALA A 89 16.12 10.04 3.61
C ALA A 89 17.05 10.86 2.70
N HIS A 90 17.85 11.71 3.32
CA HIS A 90 18.87 12.53 2.68
C HIS A 90 20.01 12.81 3.65
N GLU A 91 21.15 13.23 3.12
CA GLU A 91 22.24 13.81 3.91
C GLU A 91 21.87 15.25 4.35
N ASP A 92 22.37 15.68 5.51
CA ASP A 92 22.10 17.02 6.04
C ASP A 92 22.52 18.10 5.03
N GLY A 93 21.61 19.04 4.72
CA GLY A 93 21.85 20.10 3.74
C GLY A 93 21.56 19.72 2.29
N HIS A 94 21.04 18.52 2.02
CA HIS A 94 20.65 18.08 0.67
C HIS A 94 19.15 17.78 0.56
N SER A 95 18.60 17.88 -0.65
CA SER A 95 17.20 17.53 -0.92
C SER A 95 17.02 16.00 -1.02
N SER A 96 15.95 15.47 -0.41
CA SER A 96 15.51 14.09 -0.61
C SER A 96 14.79 13.90 -1.94
N LEU A 97 14.74 12.66 -2.43
CA LEU A 97 13.98 12.31 -3.62
C LEU A 97 12.52 12.78 -3.52
N ASN A 98 11.87 12.59 -2.38
CA ASN A 98 10.49 13.05 -2.16
C ASN A 98 10.34 14.58 -2.20
N GLN A 99 11.37 15.35 -1.86
CA GLN A 99 11.33 16.81 -2.02
C GLN A 99 11.51 17.24 -3.48
N SER A 100 12.25 16.46 -4.27
CA SER A 100 12.51 16.76 -5.68
C SER A 100 11.43 16.24 -6.64
N LEU A 101 10.60 15.29 -6.22
CA LEU A 101 9.52 14.74 -7.03
C LEU A 101 8.25 15.59 -6.96
N TYR A 102 7.68 15.90 -8.13
CA TYR A 102 6.36 16.49 -8.22
C TYR A 102 5.30 15.49 -7.76
N THR A 103 4.48 15.86 -6.75
CA THR A 103 3.51 14.95 -6.12
C THR A 103 2.30 14.63 -7.01
N GLY A 104 1.96 15.53 -7.93
CA GLY A 104 0.70 15.44 -8.69
C GLY A 104 -0.52 15.90 -7.88
N PRO A 105 -1.65 16.16 -8.56
CA PRO A 105 -2.91 16.49 -7.90
C PRO A 105 -3.48 15.29 -7.15
N ASN A 106 -4.23 15.55 -6.08
CA ASN A 106 -4.96 14.48 -5.39
C ASN A 106 -6.18 14.06 -6.23
N LEU A 107 -6.18 12.81 -6.71
CA LEU A 107 -7.26 12.23 -7.49
C LEU A 107 -8.15 11.26 -6.68
N HIS A 108 -7.84 11.08 -5.40
CA HIS A 108 -8.60 10.19 -4.53
C HIS A 108 -9.90 10.85 -4.07
N PRO A 109 -11.00 10.08 -3.96
CA PRO A 109 -12.22 10.58 -3.36
C PRO A 109 -11.99 10.93 -1.88
N ASN A 110 -12.87 11.78 -1.35
CA ASN A 110 -12.86 12.06 0.07
C ASN A 110 -13.17 10.78 0.86
N MET A 111 -12.36 10.46 1.88
CA MET A 111 -12.50 9.21 2.63
C MET A 111 -13.84 9.11 3.39
N LEU A 112 -14.34 10.21 3.95
CA LEU A 112 -15.65 10.23 4.61
C LEU A 112 -16.77 10.00 3.58
N GLU A 113 -16.69 10.65 2.42
CA GLU A 113 -17.66 10.46 1.34
C GLU A 113 -17.68 9.00 0.85
N LEU A 114 -16.51 8.38 0.71
CA LEU A 114 -16.36 6.96 0.39
C LEU A 114 -17.02 6.06 1.44
N LEU A 115 -16.79 6.35 2.72
CA LEU A 115 -17.39 5.62 3.83
C LEU A 115 -18.92 5.76 3.86
N LEU A 116 -19.44 6.97 3.62
CA LEU A 116 -20.88 7.22 3.56
C LEU A 116 -21.53 6.47 2.39
N ARG A 117 -20.90 6.44 1.20
CA ARG A 117 -21.39 5.65 0.06
C ARG A 117 -21.40 4.15 0.36
N PHE A 118 -20.35 3.68 1.03
CA PHE A 118 -20.24 2.29 1.46
C PHE A 118 -21.38 1.91 2.42
N ARG A 119 -21.72 2.78 3.37
CA ARG A 119 -22.80 2.55 4.36
C ARG A 119 -24.21 2.88 3.85
N LYS A 120 -24.33 3.65 2.77
CA LYS A 120 -25.64 4.04 2.21
C LYS A 120 -26.45 2.85 1.71
N ASN A 121 -25.78 1.79 1.27
CA ASN A 121 -26.41 0.68 0.57
C ASN A 121 -26.47 -0.58 1.44
N PRO A 122 -27.53 -1.42 1.31
CA PRO A 122 -27.70 -2.63 2.11
C PRO A 122 -26.70 -3.74 1.76
N VAL A 123 -26.22 -3.82 0.52
CA VAL A 123 -25.19 -4.79 0.11
C VAL A 123 -23.86 -4.06 -0.02
N ALA A 124 -22.99 -4.23 0.96
CA ALA A 124 -21.69 -3.60 1.05
C ALA A 124 -20.59 -4.61 0.69
N PHE A 125 -19.62 -4.21 -0.13
CA PHE A 125 -18.52 -5.07 -0.53
C PHE A 125 -17.21 -4.32 -0.76
N THR A 126 -16.10 -5.03 -0.60
CA THR A 126 -14.74 -4.50 -0.76
C THR A 126 -13.85 -5.48 -1.51
N ALA A 127 -12.80 -4.96 -2.14
CA ALA A 127 -11.70 -5.75 -2.70
C ALA A 127 -10.37 -4.98 -2.62
N ASP A 128 -9.25 -5.69 -2.68
CA ASP A 128 -7.90 -5.11 -2.73
C ASP A 128 -7.34 -5.25 -4.16
N VAL A 129 -6.69 -4.21 -4.68
CA VAL A 129 -5.88 -4.31 -5.89
C VAL A 129 -4.52 -4.92 -5.53
N LYS A 130 -4.22 -6.10 -6.06
CA LYS A 130 -2.97 -6.83 -5.77
C LYS A 130 -1.74 -6.04 -6.22
N SER A 131 -0.92 -5.62 -5.24
CA SER A 131 0.36 -4.96 -5.49
C SER A 131 0.25 -3.77 -6.45
N ALA A 132 -0.79 -2.94 -6.28
CA ALA A 132 -1.26 -1.95 -7.25
C ALA A 132 -0.15 -1.08 -7.86
N PHE A 133 0.72 -0.50 -7.02
CA PHE A 133 1.84 0.34 -7.50
C PHE A 133 2.83 -0.45 -8.36
N LEU A 134 3.12 -1.69 -7.98
CA LEU A 134 4.12 -2.53 -8.64
C LEU A 134 3.64 -3.05 -10.01
N GLN A 135 2.39 -2.82 -10.38
CA GLN A 135 1.86 -3.09 -11.72
C GLN A 135 2.20 -1.98 -12.73
N ILE A 136 2.70 -0.82 -12.26
CA ILE A 136 2.97 0.33 -13.12
C ILE A 136 4.47 0.39 -13.39
N GLU A 137 4.86 0.33 -14.67
CA GLU A 137 6.27 0.43 -15.07
C GLU A 137 6.80 1.86 -14.92
N LEU A 138 8.07 1.97 -14.54
CA LEU A 138 8.84 3.20 -14.59
C LEU A 138 9.53 3.33 -15.95
N ASP A 139 9.55 4.56 -16.47
CA ASP A 139 10.40 4.95 -17.59
C ASP A 139 11.86 4.61 -17.27
N LEU A 140 12.60 4.12 -18.27
CA LEU A 140 14.00 3.69 -18.11
C LEU A 140 14.88 4.77 -17.44
N ARG A 141 14.60 6.05 -17.73
CA ARG A 141 15.34 7.19 -17.18
C ARG A 141 15.04 7.45 -15.71
N ASP A 142 13.87 7.05 -15.22
CA ASP A 142 13.48 7.28 -13.84
C ASP A 142 13.99 6.17 -12.90
N ARG A 143 14.31 4.99 -13.45
CA ARG A 143 14.75 3.82 -12.67
C ARG A 143 16.02 4.09 -11.87
N GLU A 144 16.93 4.90 -12.38
CA GLU A 144 18.19 5.23 -11.69
C GLU A 144 18.02 5.99 -10.38
N PHE A 145 16.85 6.60 -10.16
CA PHE A 145 16.51 7.30 -8.91
C PHE A 145 15.91 6.38 -7.84
N THR A 146 15.82 5.08 -8.14
CA THR A 146 15.22 4.08 -7.24
C THR A 146 16.23 3.02 -6.80
N ARG A 147 17.53 3.33 -6.88
CA ARG A 147 18.60 2.38 -6.55
C ARG A 147 18.57 2.01 -5.08
N PHE A 148 18.97 0.79 -4.75
CA PHE A 148 19.19 0.37 -3.37
C PHE A 148 20.25 -0.72 -3.29
N PHE A 149 20.90 -0.84 -2.13
CA PHE A 149 21.95 -1.83 -1.89
C PHE A 149 21.34 -3.17 -1.49
N TRP A 150 21.91 -4.27 -1.97
CA TRP A 150 21.49 -5.61 -1.58
C TRP A 150 22.66 -6.60 -1.58
N THR A 151 22.52 -7.73 -0.88
CA THR A 151 23.49 -8.82 -0.94
C THR A 151 22.80 -10.18 -0.76
N ASP A 152 23.21 -11.16 -1.56
CA ASP A 152 22.78 -12.56 -1.40
C ASP A 152 23.54 -13.28 -0.29
N ASN A 153 24.70 -12.73 0.12
CA ASN A 153 25.56 -13.31 1.14
C ASN A 153 26.11 -12.21 2.06
N LEU A 154 25.88 -12.35 3.36
CA LEU A 154 26.26 -11.36 4.38
C LEU A 154 27.78 -11.13 4.52
N ASN A 155 28.60 -11.96 3.85
CA ASN A 155 30.06 -11.83 3.80
C ASN A 155 30.58 -11.26 2.46
N ASN A 156 29.71 -11.13 1.45
CA ASN A 156 30.08 -10.57 0.15
C ASN A 156 29.88 -9.05 0.13
N ASN A 157 30.56 -8.39 -0.81
CA ASN A 157 30.27 -6.99 -1.12
C ASN A 157 28.84 -6.85 -1.66
N PRO A 158 28.10 -5.81 -1.21
CA PRO A 158 26.76 -5.58 -1.75
C PRO A 158 26.80 -5.13 -3.19
N TYR A 159 25.76 -5.49 -3.93
CA TYR A 159 25.46 -4.98 -5.27
C TYR A 159 24.27 -4.01 -5.23
N VAL A 160 23.96 -3.41 -6.37
CA VAL A 160 22.89 -2.40 -6.49
C VAL A 160 21.78 -2.93 -7.38
N LEU A 161 20.55 -2.81 -6.88
CA LEU A 161 19.31 -3.05 -7.60
C LEU A 161 18.60 -1.71 -7.84
N ASN A 162 17.77 -1.62 -8.88
CA ASN A 162 16.82 -0.52 -9.07
C ASN A 162 15.42 -1.07 -9.34
N PHE A 163 14.39 -0.31 -8.98
CA PHE A 163 13.02 -0.64 -9.35
C PHE A 163 12.80 -0.40 -10.85
N THR A 164 12.00 -1.27 -11.44
CA THR A 164 11.44 -1.12 -12.79
C THR A 164 9.97 -0.69 -12.73
N ARG A 165 9.41 -0.61 -11.51
CA ARG A 165 8.00 -0.34 -11.21
C ARG A 165 7.85 0.77 -10.19
N VAL A 166 6.70 1.44 -10.18
CA VAL A 166 6.37 2.46 -9.18
C VAL A 166 6.34 1.80 -7.79
N LEU A 167 7.17 2.28 -6.86
CA LEU A 167 7.24 1.75 -5.50
C LEU A 167 6.41 2.57 -4.50
N PHE A 168 6.06 1.94 -3.40
CA PHE A 168 5.44 2.61 -2.25
C PHE A 168 6.45 3.49 -1.52
N GLY A 169 5.99 4.63 -0.97
CA GLY A 169 6.82 5.55 -0.17
C GLY A 169 7.37 6.75 -0.94
N LEU A 170 7.15 6.81 -2.26
CA LEU A 170 7.41 8.01 -3.04
C LEU A 170 6.17 8.90 -3.12
N ARG A 171 6.36 10.22 -3.03
CA ARG A 171 5.27 11.22 -3.09
C ARG A 171 4.37 11.10 -4.33
N PRO A 172 4.87 10.90 -5.57
CA PRO A 172 3.99 10.79 -6.73
C PRO A 172 3.22 9.46 -6.83
N SER A 173 3.62 8.42 -6.09
CA SER A 173 3.06 7.08 -6.29
C SER A 173 1.52 7.02 -6.19
N PRO A 174 0.86 7.65 -5.20
CA PRO A 174 -0.61 7.67 -5.12
C PRO A 174 -1.27 8.31 -6.35
N TYR A 175 -0.73 9.44 -6.82
CA TYR A 175 -1.21 10.10 -8.03
C TYR A 175 -1.03 9.21 -9.26
N LEU A 176 0.16 8.62 -9.45
CA LEU A 176 0.44 7.73 -10.58
C LEU A 176 -0.53 6.55 -10.63
N LEU A 177 -0.82 5.92 -9.48
CA LEU A 177 -1.79 4.84 -9.41
C LEU A 177 -3.21 5.31 -9.77
N ALA A 178 -3.67 6.40 -9.16
CA ALA A 178 -5.01 6.92 -9.40
C ALA A 178 -5.20 7.37 -10.87
N ALA A 179 -4.21 8.03 -11.45
CA ALA A 179 -4.23 8.50 -12.83
C ALA A 179 -4.27 7.32 -13.81
N THR A 180 -3.45 6.28 -13.58
CA THR A 180 -3.45 5.06 -14.38
C THR A 180 -4.80 4.35 -14.32
N LEU A 181 -5.33 4.10 -13.12
CA LEU A 181 -6.64 3.46 -12.95
C LEU A 181 -7.76 4.24 -13.66
N LYS A 182 -7.83 5.57 -13.44
CA LYS A 182 -8.83 6.43 -14.10
C LYS A 182 -8.70 6.43 -15.62
N HIS A 183 -7.47 6.36 -16.14
CA HIS A 183 -7.23 6.22 -17.57
C HIS A 183 -7.80 4.90 -18.11
N HIS A 184 -7.60 3.78 -17.41
CA HIS A 184 -8.17 2.49 -17.78
C HIS A 184 -9.71 2.50 -17.72
N PHE A 185 -10.31 3.06 -16.67
CA PHE A 185 -11.77 3.11 -16.53
C PHE A 185 -12.43 3.87 -17.67
N LYS A 186 -11.80 4.94 -18.17
CA LYS A 186 -12.35 5.76 -19.26
C LYS A 186 -12.69 4.94 -20.51
N LYS A 187 -11.97 3.83 -20.77
CA LYS A 187 -12.25 2.92 -21.90
C LYS A 187 -13.63 2.26 -21.82
N TYR A 188 -14.17 2.10 -20.61
CA TYR A 188 -15.44 1.40 -20.37
C TYR A 188 -16.60 2.36 -20.09
N LYS A 189 -16.41 3.67 -20.28
CA LYS A 189 -17.46 4.65 -20.01
C LYS A 189 -18.73 4.40 -20.83
N GLU A 190 -18.59 3.96 -22.08
CA GLU A 190 -19.73 3.68 -22.96
C GLU A 190 -20.34 2.30 -22.69
N GLN A 191 -19.50 1.29 -22.42
CA GLN A 191 -19.94 -0.09 -22.21
C GLN A 191 -20.55 -0.32 -20.82
N TYR A 192 -19.95 0.25 -19.78
CA TYR A 192 -20.34 0.08 -18.37
C TYR A 192 -20.44 1.45 -17.66
N PRO A 193 -21.37 2.34 -18.05
CA PRO A 193 -21.43 3.72 -17.54
C PRO A 193 -21.59 3.77 -16.01
N HIS A 194 -22.44 2.92 -15.44
CA HIS A 194 -22.68 2.88 -13.99
C HIS A 194 -21.46 2.37 -13.20
N THR A 195 -20.74 1.39 -13.72
CA THR A 195 -19.53 0.87 -13.09
C THR A 195 -18.36 1.83 -13.28
N PHE A 196 -18.27 2.53 -14.41
CA PHE A 196 -17.32 3.62 -14.62
C PHE A 196 -17.47 4.74 -13.57
N ASP A 197 -18.70 5.23 -13.35
CA ASP A 197 -18.95 6.30 -12.37
C ASP A 197 -18.67 5.81 -10.94
N LEU A 198 -19.03 4.56 -10.64
CA LEU A 198 -18.72 3.94 -9.37
C LEU A 198 -17.21 3.87 -9.13
N LEU A 199 -16.45 3.25 -10.04
CA LEU A 199 -15.00 3.06 -9.90
C LEU A 199 -14.26 4.39 -9.72
N ASN A 200 -14.72 5.45 -10.39
CA ASN A 200 -14.14 6.78 -10.25
C ASN A 200 -14.31 7.41 -8.86
N SER A 201 -15.29 6.94 -8.08
CA SER A 201 -15.66 7.47 -6.77
C SER A 201 -15.44 6.49 -5.61
N SER A 202 -14.99 5.26 -5.90
CA SER A 202 -15.00 4.13 -4.96
C SER A 202 -13.63 3.49 -4.70
N ILE A 203 -12.56 4.03 -5.28
CA ILE A 203 -11.20 3.54 -5.10
C ILE A 203 -10.38 4.53 -4.29
N TYR A 204 -9.79 4.03 -3.21
CA TYR A 204 -8.83 4.75 -2.38
C TYR A 204 -7.51 3.99 -2.35
N VAL A 205 -6.52 4.49 -3.08
CA VAL A 205 -5.22 3.83 -3.25
C VAL A 205 -5.40 2.41 -3.81
N ASP A 206 -5.14 1.37 -3.01
CA ASP A 206 -5.29 -0.04 -3.36
C ASP A 206 -6.62 -0.65 -2.88
N ASP A 207 -7.43 0.09 -2.13
CA ASP A 207 -8.73 -0.38 -1.61
C ASP A 207 -9.86 0.01 -2.57
N PHE A 208 -10.66 -0.98 -3.01
CA PHE A 208 -11.93 -0.78 -3.67
C PHE A 208 -13.08 -1.03 -2.68
N ILE A 209 -13.94 -0.04 -2.50
CA ILE A 209 -14.97 -0.05 -1.44
C ILE A 209 -16.28 0.47 -2.02
N CYS A 210 -17.33 -0.34 -1.99
CA CYS A 210 -18.58 -0.03 -2.66
C CYS A 210 -19.78 -0.64 -1.92
N GLY A 211 -20.98 -0.15 -2.24
CA GLY A 211 -22.22 -0.90 -1.98
C GLY A 211 -23.26 -0.71 -3.08
N ARG A 212 -24.21 -1.65 -3.15
CA ARG A 212 -25.37 -1.66 -4.06
C ARG A 212 -26.69 -1.94 -3.33
N ASN A 213 -27.79 -1.54 -3.96
CA ASN A 213 -29.13 -1.67 -3.39
C ASN A 213 -29.61 -3.12 -3.29
N ASP A 214 -29.09 -4.00 -4.15
CA ASP A 214 -29.46 -5.40 -4.19
C ASP A 214 -28.28 -6.28 -4.65
N VAL A 215 -28.45 -7.59 -4.43
CA VAL A 215 -27.45 -8.61 -4.73
C VAL A 215 -27.21 -8.79 -6.24
N PRO A 216 -28.24 -8.82 -7.11
CA PRO A 216 -28.03 -8.89 -8.56
C PRO A 216 -27.17 -7.75 -9.12
N ASP A 217 -27.40 -6.51 -8.68
CA ASP A 217 -26.60 -5.34 -9.10
C ASP A 217 -25.18 -5.39 -8.53
N ALA A 218 -25.02 -5.85 -7.29
CA ALA A 218 -23.70 -6.09 -6.69
C ALA A 218 -22.89 -7.13 -7.46
N LEU A 219 -23.50 -8.25 -7.85
CA LEU A 219 -22.86 -9.31 -8.62
C LEU A 219 -22.45 -8.78 -10.00
N ARG A 220 -23.37 -8.13 -10.72
CA ARG A 220 -23.07 -7.53 -12.03
C ARG A 220 -21.90 -6.56 -11.94
N THR A 221 -21.95 -5.64 -10.97
CA THR A 221 -20.88 -4.68 -10.72
C THR A 221 -19.55 -5.38 -10.46
N THR A 222 -19.56 -6.46 -9.67
CA THR A 222 -18.35 -7.25 -9.38
C THR A 222 -17.72 -7.83 -10.66
N LEU A 223 -18.54 -8.48 -11.49
CA LEU A 223 -18.06 -9.09 -12.73
C LEU A 223 -17.53 -8.04 -13.73
N GLU A 224 -18.21 -6.90 -13.85
CA GLU A 224 -17.74 -5.78 -14.65
C GLU A 224 -16.42 -5.21 -14.12
N CYS A 225 -16.26 -5.05 -12.80
CA CYS A 225 -15.01 -4.64 -12.19
C CYS A 225 -13.88 -5.65 -12.48
N LEU A 226 -14.13 -6.95 -12.32
CA LEU A 226 -13.15 -8.00 -12.61
C LEU A 226 -12.65 -7.92 -14.05
N GLN A 227 -13.55 -7.71 -15.01
CA GLN A 227 -13.17 -7.53 -16.42
C GLN A 227 -12.30 -6.29 -16.62
N ILE A 228 -12.75 -5.12 -16.13
CA ILE A 228 -12.03 -3.84 -16.29
C ILE A 228 -10.62 -3.92 -15.72
N PHE A 229 -10.47 -4.54 -14.55
CA PHE A 229 -9.19 -4.67 -13.86
C PHE A 229 -8.29 -5.76 -14.48
N SER A 230 -8.88 -6.85 -14.97
CA SER A 230 -8.16 -7.87 -15.74
C SER A 230 -7.52 -7.28 -17.00
N ASP A 231 -8.27 -6.46 -17.74
CA ASP A 231 -7.76 -5.79 -18.96
C ASP A 231 -6.68 -4.74 -18.65
N ALA A 232 -6.59 -4.28 -17.40
CA ALA A 232 -5.52 -3.43 -16.89
C ALA A 232 -4.33 -4.23 -16.30
N SER A 233 -4.37 -5.57 -16.32
CA SER A 233 -3.42 -6.45 -15.64
C SER A 233 -3.30 -6.18 -14.13
N MET A 234 -4.35 -5.64 -13.51
CA MET A 234 -4.39 -5.27 -12.10
C MET A 234 -5.40 -6.16 -11.37
N LEU A 235 -4.96 -7.29 -10.84
CA LEU A 235 -5.87 -8.26 -10.22
C LEU A 235 -6.57 -7.70 -8.97
N LEU A 236 -7.91 -7.72 -8.95
CA LEU A 236 -8.71 -7.56 -7.74
C LEU A 236 -8.76 -8.88 -6.98
N ARG A 237 -8.54 -8.81 -5.66
CA ARG A 237 -8.54 -9.98 -4.78
C ARG A 237 -9.18 -9.65 -3.45
N LYS A 238 -9.32 -10.68 -2.60
CA LYS A 238 -9.82 -10.55 -1.23
C LYS A 238 -11.19 -9.89 -1.18
N TRP A 239 -12.07 -10.39 -2.05
CA TRP A 239 -13.45 -9.94 -2.08
C TRP A 239 -14.14 -10.26 -0.76
N ARG A 240 -14.89 -9.29 -0.25
CA ARG A 240 -15.61 -9.38 1.02
C ARG A 240 -16.95 -8.69 0.89
N THR A 241 -17.97 -9.21 1.56
CA THR A 241 -19.32 -8.66 1.53
C THR A 241 -20.06 -8.89 2.85
N ASN A 242 -21.04 -8.04 3.15
CA ASN A 242 -22.01 -8.30 4.24
C ASN A 242 -23.17 -9.24 3.82
N SER A 243 -23.32 -9.51 2.52
CA SER A 243 -24.41 -10.34 2.01
C SER A 243 -23.97 -11.78 1.78
N LYS A 244 -24.49 -12.72 2.58
CA LYS A 244 -24.27 -14.16 2.40
C LYS A 244 -24.72 -14.65 1.03
N GLN A 245 -25.78 -14.07 0.47
CA GLN A 245 -26.26 -14.43 -0.86
C GLN A 245 -25.27 -13.99 -1.94
N LEU A 246 -24.68 -12.79 -1.84
CA LEU A 246 -23.67 -12.33 -2.78
C LEU A 246 -22.42 -13.20 -2.70
N ASP A 247 -21.98 -13.54 -1.48
CA ASP A 247 -20.81 -14.39 -1.28
C ASP A 247 -20.98 -15.78 -1.92
N LEU A 248 -22.15 -16.41 -1.78
CA LEU A 248 -22.46 -17.67 -2.46
C LEU A 248 -22.42 -17.54 -3.99
N LEU A 249 -22.93 -16.44 -4.54
CA LEU A 249 -22.90 -16.20 -5.99
C LEU A 249 -21.46 -15.98 -6.49
N TRP A 250 -20.64 -15.26 -5.73
CA TRP A 250 -19.22 -15.10 -6.03
C TRP A 250 -18.48 -16.44 -6.10
N GLN A 251 -18.74 -17.35 -5.16
CA GLN A 251 -18.16 -18.69 -5.19
C GLN A 251 -18.57 -19.47 -6.45
N GLN A 252 -19.82 -19.32 -6.90
CA GLN A 252 -20.32 -19.95 -8.13
C GLN A 252 -19.65 -19.39 -9.39
N GLU A 253 -19.37 -18.09 -9.41
CA GLU A 253 -18.66 -17.39 -10.50
C GLU A 253 -17.13 -17.55 -10.42
N GLY A 254 -16.60 -18.26 -9.41
CA GLY A 254 -15.16 -18.48 -9.22
C GLY A 254 -14.40 -17.26 -8.70
N VAL A 255 -15.07 -16.30 -8.08
CA VAL A 255 -14.46 -15.12 -7.46
C VAL A 255 -13.81 -15.54 -6.13
N GLU A 256 -12.51 -15.27 -5.98
CA GLU A 256 -11.77 -15.56 -4.74
C GLU A 256 -12.19 -14.60 -3.61
N THR A 257 -12.92 -15.13 -2.63
CA THR A 257 -13.36 -14.39 -1.45
C THR A 257 -12.44 -14.65 -0.26
N GLU A 258 -12.26 -13.66 0.60
CA GLU A 258 -11.52 -13.83 1.86
C GLU A 258 -12.53 -13.91 3.00
N PHE A 259 -12.86 -15.14 3.40
CA PHE A 259 -13.65 -15.37 4.60
C PHE A 259 -12.86 -14.94 5.83
N SER A 260 -13.42 -13.98 6.58
CA SER A 260 -13.02 -13.78 7.96
C SER A 260 -14.22 -14.08 8.83
N GLU A 261 -14.18 -15.22 9.52
CA GLU A 261 -14.92 -15.42 10.76
C GLU A 261 -14.41 -14.36 11.75
N THR A 262 -14.94 -13.15 11.66
CA THR A 262 -14.65 -12.07 12.60
C THR A 262 -15.91 -11.81 13.38
N SER A 263 -16.25 -12.77 14.25
CA SER A 263 -17.14 -12.45 15.35
C SER A 263 -16.40 -11.47 16.27
N ALA A 264 -17.12 -10.48 16.80
CA ALA A 264 -16.59 -9.55 17.83
C ALA A 264 -15.97 -10.27 19.06
N THR A 265 -16.18 -11.58 19.16
CA THR A 265 -15.74 -12.50 20.21
C THR A 265 -14.45 -13.28 19.90
N ASP A 266 -13.95 -13.28 18.66
CA ASP A 266 -12.78 -14.11 18.29
C ASP A 266 -11.42 -13.41 18.39
N LEU A 267 -10.36 -14.24 18.56
CA LEU A 267 -8.95 -13.87 18.68
C LEU A 267 -8.29 -13.42 17.36
N LYS A 268 -9.05 -13.36 16.25
CA LYS A 268 -8.55 -12.92 14.94
C LYS A 268 -8.63 -11.38 14.83
N PRO A 269 -7.64 -10.71 14.22
CA PRO A 269 -7.68 -9.26 14.04
C PRO A 269 -8.85 -8.87 13.13
N PRO A 270 -9.54 -7.74 13.42
CA PRO A 270 -10.69 -7.32 12.64
C PRO A 270 -10.32 -7.00 11.20
N ILE A 271 -11.23 -7.30 10.27
CA ILE A 271 -11.19 -6.76 8.91
C ILE A 271 -11.17 -5.24 9.01
N LYS A 272 -10.26 -4.58 8.29
CA LYS A 272 -10.23 -3.12 8.20
C LYS A 272 -10.74 -2.64 6.84
N VAL A 273 -11.57 -1.60 6.86
CA VAL A 273 -12.02 -0.82 5.70
C VAL A 273 -11.62 0.63 5.95
N LEU A 274 -10.77 1.21 5.10
CA LEU A 274 -10.17 2.54 5.30
C LEU A 274 -9.53 2.73 6.69
N GLY A 275 -8.96 1.67 7.26
CA GLY A 275 -8.34 1.71 8.59
C GLY A 275 -9.28 1.50 9.79
N LEU A 276 -10.60 1.45 9.58
CA LEU A 276 -11.60 1.17 10.62
C LEU A 276 -11.98 -0.32 10.63
N ALA A 277 -12.27 -0.90 11.81
CA ALA A 277 -12.71 -2.29 11.88
C ALA A 277 -14.13 -2.43 11.33
N TRP A 278 -14.39 -3.48 10.52
CA TRP A 278 -15.69 -3.81 9.96
C TRP A 278 -16.03 -5.27 10.27
N ASP A 279 -17.16 -5.47 10.94
CA ASP A 279 -17.83 -6.76 11.10
C ASP A 279 -18.81 -6.89 9.93
N SER A 280 -18.50 -7.75 8.96
CA SER A 280 -19.34 -7.94 7.78
C SER A 280 -20.62 -8.73 8.08
N GLU A 281 -20.66 -9.53 9.15
CA GLU A 281 -21.86 -10.30 9.49
C GLU A 281 -22.95 -9.43 10.12
N LYS A 282 -22.54 -8.56 11.05
CA LYS A 282 -23.43 -7.59 11.71
C LYS A 282 -23.52 -6.27 10.97
N ASP A 283 -22.65 -6.08 9.98
CA ASP A 283 -22.49 -4.87 9.21
C ASP A 283 -22.23 -3.62 10.09
N LEU A 284 -21.30 -3.77 11.04
CA LEU A 284 -20.91 -2.75 12.02
C LEU A 284 -19.48 -2.26 11.77
N ILE A 285 -19.32 -0.95 11.72
CA ILE A 285 -18.00 -0.30 11.81
C ILE A 285 -17.73 0.00 13.28
N TYR A 286 -16.55 -0.37 13.77
CA TYR A 286 -16.16 -0.15 15.15
C TYR A 286 -14.68 0.22 15.29
N PHE A 287 -14.34 0.73 16.47
CA PHE A 287 -12.96 0.89 16.89
C PHE A 287 -12.57 -0.29 17.77
N ASP A 288 -11.52 -1.03 17.39
CA ASP A 288 -10.97 -2.10 18.22
C ASP A 288 -9.84 -1.57 19.10
N PRO A 289 -10.04 -1.41 20.43
CA PRO A 289 -9.02 -0.88 21.31
C PRO A 289 -7.94 -1.92 21.65
N LYS A 290 -8.11 -3.21 21.33
CA LYS A 290 -7.20 -4.29 21.77
C LYS A 290 -5.75 -4.02 21.37
N ASP A 291 -5.53 -3.63 20.11
CA ASP A 291 -4.20 -3.30 19.58
C ASP A 291 -3.59 -2.07 20.26
N LEU A 292 -4.41 -1.06 20.53
CA LEU A 292 -4.00 0.16 21.22
C LEU A 292 -3.59 -0.16 22.67
N LEU A 293 -4.44 -0.89 23.40
CA LEU A 293 -4.19 -1.30 24.79
C LEU A 293 -2.94 -2.16 24.91
N LYS A 294 -2.75 -3.12 23.98
CA LYS A 294 -1.54 -3.95 23.91
C LYS A 294 -0.28 -3.15 23.58
N PHE A 295 -0.40 -2.08 22.79
CA PHE A 295 0.74 -1.19 22.53
C PHE A 295 1.06 -0.33 23.75
N MET A 296 0.03 0.22 24.41
CA MET A 296 0.19 1.06 25.60
C MET A 296 0.78 0.29 26.79
N SER A 297 0.50 -1.01 26.91
CA SER A 297 1.08 -1.86 27.97
C SER A 297 2.60 -2.01 27.90
N ARG A 298 3.24 -1.64 26.78
CA ARG A 298 4.71 -1.62 26.63
C ARG A 298 5.40 -0.51 27.45
N LYS A 299 4.64 0.43 28.05
CA LYS A 299 5.12 1.48 28.98
C LYS A 299 6.42 2.15 28.54
N THR A 300 6.46 2.69 27.32
CA THR A 300 7.66 3.31 26.76
C THR A 300 7.52 4.83 26.72
N GLU A 301 8.33 5.57 27.48
CA GLU A 301 8.21 7.03 27.55
C GLU A 301 9.08 7.71 26.48
N SER A 302 8.57 7.81 25.25
CA SER A 302 9.24 8.58 24.20
C SER A 302 8.25 9.38 23.35
N LYS A 303 8.69 10.50 22.78
CA LYS A 303 7.88 11.28 21.82
C LYS A 303 7.38 10.42 20.66
N ARG A 304 8.23 9.50 20.16
CA ARG A 304 7.87 8.53 19.11
C ARG A 304 6.76 7.60 19.59
N PHE A 305 6.79 7.14 20.84
CA PHE A 305 5.74 6.30 21.40
C PHE A 305 4.41 7.05 21.50
N ILE A 306 4.40 8.28 22.00
CA ILE A 306 3.18 9.11 22.08
C ILE A 306 2.60 9.36 20.68
N LEU A 307 3.42 9.77 19.70
CA LEU A 307 2.98 9.94 18.32
C LEU A 307 2.44 8.63 17.71
N SER A 308 3.03 7.50 18.09
CA SER A 308 2.57 6.17 17.68
C SER A 308 1.25 5.76 18.33
N VAL A 309 0.97 6.20 19.56
CA VAL A 309 -0.32 6.03 20.25
C VAL A 309 -1.38 6.86 19.56
N VAL A 310 -1.13 8.16 19.37
CA VAL A 310 -2.08 9.08 18.71
C VAL A 310 -2.39 8.61 17.29
N GLY A 311 -1.38 8.21 16.50
CA GLY A 311 -1.58 7.70 15.14
C GLY A 311 -2.35 6.37 15.06
N ARG A 312 -2.49 5.62 16.16
CA ARG A 312 -3.34 4.42 16.25
C ARG A 312 -4.80 4.74 16.54
N ILE A 313 -5.08 5.92 17.11
CA ILE A 313 -6.43 6.44 17.30
C ILE A 313 -6.85 7.06 15.97
N PHE A 314 -7.17 6.19 15.01
CA PHE A 314 -7.62 6.61 13.69
C PHE A 314 -9.13 6.87 13.74
N ASP A 315 -9.51 8.12 13.96
CA ASP A 315 -10.90 8.55 14.08
C ASP A 315 -11.33 9.37 12.86
N LEU A 316 -11.61 8.68 11.77
CA LEU A 316 -11.90 9.31 10.47
C LEU A 316 -13.16 10.18 10.47
N ILE A 317 -14.08 9.94 11.41
CA ILE A 317 -15.41 10.57 11.46
C ILE A 317 -15.77 11.17 12.83
N GLY A 318 -14.83 11.22 13.78
CA GLY A 318 -15.05 11.82 15.10
C GLY A 318 -15.81 10.94 16.11
N ILE A 319 -15.94 9.62 15.89
CA ILE A 319 -16.62 8.68 16.79
C ILE A 319 -16.04 8.76 18.22
N LEU A 320 -14.71 8.83 18.33
CA LEU A 320 -14.01 8.86 19.61
C LEU A 320 -13.93 10.28 20.18
N GLY A 321 -13.78 11.29 19.32
CA GLY A 321 -13.77 12.70 19.73
C GLY A 321 -15.02 13.12 20.52
N HIS A 322 -16.20 12.63 20.11
CA HIS A 322 -17.47 12.92 20.78
C HIS A 322 -17.71 12.13 22.08
N SER A 323 -17.05 10.99 22.26
CA SER A 323 -17.21 10.14 23.45
C SER A 323 -16.21 10.44 24.57
N LEU A 324 -15.11 11.14 24.26
CA LEU A 324 -14.08 11.57 25.23
C LEU A 324 -14.31 12.99 25.78
N SER A 325 -15.36 13.68 25.33
CA SER A 325 -15.67 15.07 25.69
C SER A 325 -16.75 15.23 26.77
N ASN A 326 -17.13 14.14 27.45
CA ASN A 326 -18.04 14.15 28.60
C ASN A 326 -17.34 13.80 29.91
#